data_AF-A0A8B9KYJ7-F1
#
_entry.id   AF-A0A8B9KYJ7-F1
#
_cell.length_a   1.000
_cell.length_b   1.000
_cell.length_c   1.000
_cell.angle_alpha   90.00
_cell.angle_beta   90.00
_cell.angle_gamma   90.00
#
_symmetry.space_group_name_H-M   'P 1'
#
loop_
_entity.id
_entity.type
_entity.pdbx_description
1 polymer ?
#
loop_
_entity_poly.entity_id
_entity_poly.type
_entity_poly.pdbx_seq_one_letter_code
_entity_poly.pdbx_strand_id
1 'polypeptide(L)'
;MARRSQSTRLHLAVTILMCAFVSTDGVDMNDLLERASQLSDKLHSLSTSLTNDLDSHFPPIGGKMMRPSMCHTSSLQIPNDKDQALRVPENELLSLARSLLLAWSDPLALLSTESTTLPHPERSNINSKTKELQDHTNSLGAGLERLAFKMGPSSEALSSLPFYNNNLGQDKISRLANFHFLLSCFRRDSHKIDSFLKVLRCRAAKMRPEMC
;
A
#
# COMPACT_ATOMS: atom_id res chain seq x y z
N MET A 1 -9.02 -48.95 30.64
CA MET A 1 -9.65 -47.96 29.74
C MET A 1 -8.94 -46.59 29.70
N ALA A 2 -8.33 -46.10 30.77
CA ALA A 2 -7.70 -44.76 30.81
C ALA A 2 -6.53 -44.52 29.82
N ARG A 3 -5.63 -45.50 29.62
CA ARG A 3 -4.47 -45.37 28.71
C ARG A 3 -4.84 -45.13 27.24
N ARG A 4 -5.96 -45.70 26.78
CA ARG A 4 -6.42 -45.58 25.38
C ARG A 4 -6.96 -44.17 25.09
N SER A 5 -7.67 -43.57 26.05
CA SER A 5 -8.20 -42.20 25.97
C SER A 5 -7.09 -41.14 25.90
N GLN A 6 -6.01 -41.35 26.66
CA GLN A 6 -4.87 -40.41 26.71
C GLN A 6 -4.05 -40.44 25.40
N SER A 7 -3.88 -41.61 24.79
CA SER A 7 -3.25 -41.76 23.47
C SER A 7 -4.07 -41.08 22.37
N THR A 8 -5.40 -41.24 22.35
CA THR A 8 -6.27 -40.57 21.36
C THR A 8 -6.22 -39.05 21.49
N ARG A 9 -6.19 -38.52 22.72
CA ARG A 9 -6.06 -37.07 22.98
C ARG A 9 -4.71 -36.52 22.53
N LEU A 10 -3.63 -37.27 22.74
CA LEU A 10 -2.29 -36.87 22.32
C LEU A 10 -2.17 -36.87 20.78
N HIS A 11 -2.72 -37.89 20.11
CA HIS A 11 -2.78 -37.92 18.65
C HIS A 11 -3.60 -36.75 18.09
N LEU A 12 -4.76 -36.45 18.66
CA LEU A 12 -5.59 -35.33 18.22
C LEU A 12 -4.87 -33.99 18.40
N ALA A 13 -4.19 -33.79 19.54
CA ALA A 13 -3.40 -32.59 19.79
C ALA A 13 -2.23 -32.45 18.80
N VAL A 14 -1.51 -33.55 18.51
CA VAL A 14 -0.43 -33.56 17.51
C VAL A 14 -0.98 -33.28 16.11
N THR A 15 -2.11 -33.87 15.72
CA THR A 15 -2.73 -33.59 14.42
C THR A 15 -3.21 -32.14 14.31
N ILE A 16 -3.76 -31.57 15.37
CA ILE A 16 -4.16 -30.15 15.40
C ILE A 16 -2.94 -29.23 15.30
N LEU A 17 -1.86 -29.54 16.03
CA LEU A 17 -0.59 -28.80 15.93
C LEU A 17 -0.01 -28.90 14.53
N MET A 18 0.04 -30.09 13.94
CA MET A 18 0.53 -30.29 12.57
C MET A 18 -0.33 -29.59 11.53
N CYS A 19 -1.66 -29.61 11.67
CA CYS A 19 -2.57 -28.84 10.82
C CYS A 19 -2.36 -27.32 10.99
N ALA A 20 -2.11 -26.85 12.21
CA ALA A 20 -1.79 -25.44 12.47
C ALA A 20 -0.45 -25.04 11.82
N PHE A 21 0.58 -25.88 11.93
CA PHE A 21 1.90 -25.66 11.30
C PHE A 21 1.82 -25.70 9.76
N VAL A 22 1.07 -26.64 9.18
CA VAL A 22 0.84 -26.71 7.72
C VAL A 22 0.07 -25.48 7.23
N SER A 23 -0.86 -24.95 8.04
CA SER A 23 -1.64 -23.77 7.69
C SER A 23 -0.85 -22.46 7.78
N THR A 24 0.24 -22.41 8.56
CA THR A 24 1.10 -21.22 8.66
C THR A 24 2.13 -21.12 7.53
N ASP A 25 2.48 -22.23 6.88
CA ASP A 25 3.46 -22.25 5.78
C ASP A 25 2.88 -22.47 4.38
N GLY A 26 1.61 -22.89 4.26
CA GLY A 26 1.03 -23.45 3.02
C GLY A 26 0.64 -22.49 1.91
N VAL A 27 0.92 -21.19 2.01
CA VAL A 27 0.60 -20.22 0.95
C VAL A 27 1.81 -19.99 0.05
N ASP A 28 1.65 -20.28 -1.25
CA ASP A 28 2.71 -20.12 -2.24
C ASP A 28 3.13 -18.66 -2.45
N MET A 29 4.38 -18.44 -2.85
CA MET A 29 4.91 -17.10 -3.13
C MET A 29 4.13 -16.41 -4.27
N ASN A 30 3.77 -17.15 -5.33
CA ASN A 30 3.03 -16.59 -6.45
C ASN A 30 1.63 -16.15 -6.02
N ASP A 31 0.96 -16.93 -5.16
CA ASP A 31 -0.36 -16.58 -4.64
C ASP A 31 -0.31 -15.31 -3.77
N LEU A 32 0.76 -15.13 -2.98
CA LEU A 32 0.97 -13.91 -2.21
C LEU A 32 1.21 -12.70 -3.11
N LEU A 33 2.03 -12.85 -4.14
CA LEU A 33 2.31 -11.80 -5.12
C LEU A 33 1.08 -11.43 -5.96
N GLU A 34 0.29 -12.43 -6.37
CA GLU A 34 -0.97 -12.21 -7.10
C GLU A 34 -1.95 -11.41 -6.23
N ARG A 35 -2.18 -11.82 -4.97
CA ARG A 35 -3.05 -11.07 -4.06
C ARG A 35 -2.52 -9.67 -3.76
N ALA A 36 -1.21 -9.52 -3.56
CA ALA A 36 -0.60 -8.20 -3.36
C ALA A 36 -0.79 -7.30 -4.59
N SER A 37 -0.63 -7.83 -5.80
CA SER A 37 -0.87 -7.11 -7.05
C SER A 37 -2.33 -6.73 -7.24
N GLN A 38 -3.29 -7.59 -6.87
CA GLN A 38 -4.71 -7.26 -6.93
C GLN A 38 -5.08 -6.16 -5.92
N LEU A 39 -4.53 -6.24 -4.70
CA LEU A 39 -4.73 -5.21 -3.68
C LEU A 39 -4.12 -3.86 -4.07
N SER A 40 -2.92 -3.85 -4.68
CA SER A 40 -2.30 -2.61 -5.15
C SER A 40 -3.06 -1.97 -6.32
N ASP A 41 -3.58 -2.78 -7.23
CA ASP A 41 -4.41 -2.30 -8.34
C ASP A 41 -5.70 -1.67 -7.81
N LYS A 42 -6.37 -2.33 -6.86
CA LYS A 42 -7.54 -1.77 -6.16
C LYS A 42 -7.20 -0.47 -5.44
N LEU A 43 -6.06 -0.41 -4.76
CA LEU A 43 -5.60 0.78 -4.03
C LEU A 43 -5.36 1.97 -4.98
N HIS A 44 -4.69 1.73 -6.10
CA HIS A 44 -4.44 2.75 -7.11
C HIS A 44 -5.74 3.23 -7.79
N SER A 45 -6.64 2.30 -8.12
CA SER A 45 -7.96 2.60 -8.69
C SER A 45 -8.80 3.45 -7.74
N LEU A 46 -8.85 3.09 -6.45
CA LEU A 46 -9.56 3.83 -5.43
C LEU A 46 -8.97 5.24 -5.24
N SER A 47 -7.64 5.37 -5.21
CA SER A 47 -6.98 6.68 -5.14
C SER A 47 -7.31 7.57 -6.34
N THR A 48 -7.35 6.99 -7.54
CA THR A 48 -7.75 7.70 -8.76
C THR A 48 -9.21 8.14 -8.71
N SER A 49 -10.12 7.25 -8.33
CA SER A 49 -11.53 7.57 -8.18
C SER A 49 -11.76 8.69 -7.15
N LEU A 50 -11.08 8.62 -6.00
CA LEU A 50 -11.19 9.63 -4.96
C LEU A 50 -10.61 10.99 -5.39
N THR A 51 -9.55 11.00 -6.21
CA THR A 51 -9.01 12.23 -6.81
C THR A 51 -10.05 12.87 -7.73
N ASN A 52 -10.71 12.08 -8.57
CA ASN A 52 -11.77 12.57 -9.46
C ASN A 52 -12.98 13.13 -8.69
N ASP A 53 -13.34 12.50 -7.57
CA ASP A 53 -14.43 13.00 -6.71
C ASP A 53 -14.11 14.39 -6.16
N LEU A 54 -12.86 14.65 -5.79
CA LEU A 54 -12.41 15.97 -5.34
C LEU A 54 -12.37 17.00 -6.46
N ASP A 55 -11.97 16.61 -7.67
CA ASP A 55 -11.87 17.50 -8.83
C ASP A 55 -13.25 18.06 -9.24
N SER A 56 -14.32 17.30 -9.02
CA SER A 56 -15.69 17.67 -9.43
C SER A 56 -16.19 19.02 -8.92
N HIS A 57 -15.71 19.48 -7.76
CA HIS A 57 -16.05 20.76 -7.15
C HIS A 57 -14.82 21.51 -6.64
N PHE A 58 -13.63 21.16 -7.15
CA PHE A 58 -12.41 21.87 -6.82
C PHE A 58 -12.45 23.24 -7.49
N PRO A 59 -12.24 24.35 -6.74
CA PRO A 59 -12.25 25.66 -7.37
C PRO A 59 -11.17 25.71 -8.46
N PRO A 60 -11.37 26.46 -9.55
CA PRO A 60 -10.28 26.79 -10.47
C PRO A 60 -9.30 27.71 -9.74
N ILE A 61 -8.49 27.16 -8.83
CA ILE A 61 -7.55 27.92 -8.02
C ILE A 61 -6.41 28.33 -8.95
N GLY A 62 -6.37 29.62 -9.31
CA GLY A 62 -5.22 30.30 -9.92
C GLY A 62 -4.04 30.49 -8.95
N GLY A 63 -3.79 29.49 -8.10
CA GLY A 63 -2.72 29.45 -7.11
C GLY A 63 -1.55 28.59 -7.60
N LYS A 64 -0.38 28.76 -6.97
CA LYS A 64 0.84 27.99 -7.24
C LYS A 64 0.50 26.49 -7.30
N MET A 65 0.47 25.94 -8.51
CA MET A 65 0.19 24.53 -8.74
C MET A 65 1.22 23.71 -7.94
N MET A 66 0.77 23.00 -6.91
CA MET A 66 1.65 22.17 -6.10
C MET A 66 2.23 21.09 -7.02
N ARG A 67 3.56 21.06 -7.13
CA ARG A 67 4.24 20.23 -8.11
C ARG A 67 4.44 18.82 -7.57
N PRO A 68 4.48 17.78 -8.43
CA PRO A 68 4.83 16.44 -8.00
C PRO A 68 6.14 16.37 -7.20
N SER A 69 7.11 17.27 -7.46
CA SER A 69 8.36 17.35 -6.68
C SER A 69 8.20 17.75 -5.21
N MET A 70 7.01 18.19 -4.79
CA MET A 70 6.72 18.61 -3.41
C MET A 70 6.17 17.47 -2.54
N CYS A 71 5.93 16.29 -3.10
CA CYS A 71 5.50 15.13 -2.32
C CYS A 71 6.63 14.68 -1.38
N HIS A 72 6.31 14.24 -0.17
CA HIS A 72 7.34 13.88 0.83
C HIS A 72 8.22 12.70 0.41
N THR A 73 7.72 11.84 -0.48
CA THR A 73 8.44 10.70 -1.06
C THR A 73 9.32 11.06 -2.26
N SER A 74 9.30 12.32 -2.74
CA SER A 74 10.04 12.71 -3.94
C SER A 74 11.57 12.71 -3.78
N SER A 75 12.08 12.69 -2.54
CA SER A 75 13.51 12.54 -2.25
C SER A 75 13.99 11.09 -2.36
N LEU A 76 13.09 10.10 -2.45
CA LEU A 76 13.47 8.70 -2.57
C LEU A 76 14.02 8.42 -3.96
N GLN A 77 15.18 7.76 -4.00
CA GLN A 77 15.77 7.24 -5.22
C GLN A 77 15.06 5.96 -5.63
N ILE A 78 13.88 6.12 -6.25
CA ILE A 78 13.00 5.04 -6.66
C ILE A 78 12.90 5.03 -8.19
N PRO A 79 12.85 3.85 -8.84
CA PRO A 79 12.58 3.75 -10.27
C PRO A 79 11.36 4.57 -10.68
N ASN A 80 11.54 5.40 -11.71
CA ASN A 80 10.48 6.29 -12.19
C ASN A 80 9.72 5.72 -13.40
N ASP A 81 10.25 4.67 -14.01
CA ASP A 81 9.68 4.00 -15.17
C ASP A 81 9.81 2.48 -15.07
N LYS A 82 9.09 1.79 -15.96
CA LYS A 82 9.05 0.33 -16.04
C LYS A 82 10.44 -0.27 -16.32
N ASP A 83 11.24 0.36 -17.19
CA ASP A 83 12.54 -0.17 -17.59
C ASP A 83 13.55 -0.15 -16.44
N GLN A 84 13.53 0.91 -15.64
CA GLN A 84 14.30 1.00 -14.41
C GLN A 84 13.83 -0.06 -13.40
N ALA A 85 12.52 -0.21 -13.19
CA ALA A 85 11.97 -1.22 -12.27
C ALA A 85 12.35 -2.65 -12.66
N LEU A 86 12.36 -2.96 -13.96
CA LEU A 86 12.77 -4.26 -14.50
C LEU A 86 14.25 -4.59 -14.24
N ARG A 87 15.10 -3.62 -13.91
CA ARG A 87 16.52 -3.83 -13.58
C ARG A 87 16.77 -3.97 -12.08
N VAL A 88 15.82 -3.60 -11.23
CA VAL A 88 15.96 -3.70 -9.76
C VAL A 88 15.79 -5.16 -9.31
N PRO A 89 16.67 -5.70 -8.44
CA PRO A 89 16.51 -7.02 -7.82
C PRO A 89 15.16 -7.21 -7.12
N GLU A 90 14.65 -8.44 -7.01
CA GLU A 90 13.31 -8.71 -6.46
C GLU A 90 13.14 -8.28 -4.99
N ASN A 91 14.12 -8.63 -4.14
CA ASN A 91 14.11 -8.27 -2.72
C ASN A 91 14.17 -6.75 -2.51
N GLU A 92 14.97 -6.06 -3.32
CA GLU A 92 15.08 -4.60 -3.30
C GLU A 92 13.79 -3.95 -3.79
N LEU A 93 13.21 -4.43 -4.90
CA LEU A 93 11.96 -3.91 -5.45
C LEU A 93 10.78 -4.07 -4.47
N LEU A 94 10.72 -5.19 -3.74
CA LEU A 94 9.77 -5.38 -2.65
C LEU A 94 10.02 -4.41 -1.48
N SER A 95 11.29 -4.19 -1.12
CA SER A 95 11.68 -3.21 -0.10
C SER A 95 11.22 -1.80 -0.49
N LEU A 96 11.41 -1.39 -1.74
CA LEU A 96 10.93 -0.09 -2.25
C LEU A 96 9.40 0.05 -2.14
N ALA A 97 8.65 -0.98 -2.53
CA ALA A 97 7.19 -0.99 -2.41
C ALA A 97 6.73 -0.86 -0.95
N ARG A 98 7.38 -1.59 -0.03
CA ARG A 98 7.12 -1.52 1.42
C ARG A 98 7.42 -0.14 1.98
N SER A 99 8.59 0.42 1.68
CA SER A 99 9.00 1.72 2.21
C SER A 99 8.12 2.86 1.70
N LEU A 100 7.68 2.81 0.44
CA LEU A 100 6.65 3.74 -0.06
C LEU A 100 5.37 3.62 0.76
N LEU A 101 4.83 2.40 0.90
CA LEU A 101 3.57 2.18 1.60
C LEU A 101 3.65 2.61 3.08
N LEU A 102 4.77 2.34 3.75
CA LEU A 102 5.02 2.76 5.13
C LEU A 102 5.08 4.29 5.26
N ALA A 103 5.72 4.98 4.31
CA ALA A 103 5.76 6.45 4.28
C ALA A 103 4.37 7.09 4.16
N TRP A 104 3.34 6.32 3.79
CA TRP A 104 1.96 6.78 3.67
C TRP A 104 1.07 6.47 4.89
N SER A 105 1.59 5.79 5.92
CA SER A 105 0.84 5.49 7.15
C SER A 105 0.27 6.76 7.81
N ASP A 106 1.15 7.70 8.18
CA ASP A 106 0.74 8.93 8.87
C ASP A 106 -0.05 9.90 7.96
N PRO A 107 0.36 10.14 6.69
CA PRO A 107 -0.44 10.95 5.78
C PRO A 107 -1.87 10.42 5.56
N LEU A 108 -2.06 9.09 5.43
CA LEU A 108 -3.39 8.52 5.26
C LEU A 108 -4.22 8.59 6.54
N ALA A 109 -3.59 8.45 7.71
CA ALA A 109 -4.26 8.70 8.98
C ALA A 109 -4.76 10.15 9.08
N LEU A 110 -3.91 11.13 8.72
CA LEU A 110 -4.30 12.54 8.66
C LEU A 110 -5.46 12.77 7.69
N LEU A 111 -5.39 12.23 6.46
CA LEU A 111 -6.46 12.34 5.47
C LEU A 111 -7.77 11.73 5.97
N SER A 112 -7.71 10.54 6.59
CA SER A 112 -8.86 9.85 7.17
C SER A 112 -9.54 10.72 8.23
N THR A 113 -8.77 11.31 9.16
CA THR A 113 -9.29 12.23 10.18
C THR A 113 -9.88 13.50 9.57
N GLU A 114 -9.15 14.19 8.69
CA GLU A 114 -9.55 15.46 8.10
C GLU A 114 -10.77 15.34 7.17
N SER A 115 -10.93 14.19 6.51
CA SER A 115 -12.03 13.93 5.57
C SER A 115 -13.42 14.09 6.20
N THR A 116 -13.55 13.87 7.52
CA THR A 116 -14.80 14.00 8.28
C THR A 116 -15.36 15.43 8.29
N THR A 117 -14.49 16.44 8.16
CA THR A 117 -14.84 17.86 8.22
C THR A 117 -14.36 18.62 6.99
N LEU A 118 -14.05 17.90 5.90
CA LEU A 118 -13.58 18.50 4.66
C LEU A 118 -14.67 19.40 4.05
N PRO A 119 -14.34 20.64 3.63
CA PRO A 119 -15.30 21.58 3.06
C PRO A 119 -15.58 21.25 1.59
N HIS A 120 -16.23 20.10 1.33
CA HIS A 120 -16.59 19.62 0.00
C HIS A 120 -18.03 19.08 -0.04
N PRO A 121 -18.83 19.31 -1.10
CA PRO A 121 -20.21 18.80 -1.18
C PRO A 121 -20.29 17.27 -1.02
N GLU A 122 -19.41 16.54 -1.70
CA GLU A 122 -19.32 15.06 -1.66
C GLU A 122 -18.56 14.51 -0.42
N ARG A 123 -18.44 15.29 0.66
CA ARG A 123 -17.63 14.92 1.84
C ARG A 123 -17.92 13.53 2.38
N SER A 124 -19.18 13.10 2.40
CA SER A 124 -19.52 11.78 2.95
C SER A 124 -18.91 10.63 2.13
N ASN A 125 -18.98 10.73 0.80
CA ASN A 125 -18.36 9.76 -0.11
C ASN A 125 -16.83 9.83 -0.03
N ILE A 126 -16.25 11.04 -0.02
CA ILE A 126 -14.80 11.25 0.16
C ILE A 126 -14.29 10.61 1.45
N ASN A 127 -14.97 10.85 2.57
CA ASN A 127 -14.62 10.26 3.86
C ASN A 127 -14.72 8.73 3.85
N SER A 128 -15.76 8.16 3.22
CA SER A 128 -15.89 6.71 3.07
C SER A 128 -14.72 6.11 2.28
N LYS A 129 -14.42 6.67 1.10
CA LYS A 129 -13.33 6.19 0.24
C LYS A 129 -11.96 6.39 0.87
N THR A 130 -11.77 7.49 1.62
CA THR A 130 -10.49 7.75 2.34
C THR A 130 -10.23 6.70 3.41
N LYS A 131 -11.28 6.27 4.14
CA LYS A 131 -11.17 5.16 5.11
C LYS A 131 -10.87 3.83 4.42
N GLU A 132 -11.58 3.52 3.33
CA GLU A 132 -11.29 2.32 2.53
C GLU A 132 -9.84 2.32 2.02
N LEU A 133 -9.32 3.48 1.61
CA LEU A 133 -7.93 3.67 1.18
C LEU A 133 -6.93 3.34 2.29
N GLN A 134 -7.21 3.81 3.52
CA GLN A 134 -6.40 3.52 4.70
C GLN A 134 -6.43 2.01 5.04
N ASP A 135 -7.62 1.40 5.04
CA ASP A 135 -7.80 -0.03 5.34
C ASP A 135 -7.10 -0.93 4.31
N HIS A 136 -7.17 -0.58 3.04
CA HIS A 136 -6.49 -1.30 1.96
C HIS A 136 -4.97 -1.12 2.00
N THR A 137 -4.49 0.06 2.37
CA THR A 137 -3.07 0.31 2.62
C THR A 137 -2.55 -0.58 3.75
N ASN A 138 -3.28 -0.66 4.87
CA ASN A 138 -2.94 -1.54 5.99
C ASN A 138 -2.93 -3.02 5.60
N SER A 139 -3.94 -3.45 4.84
CA SER A 139 -4.08 -4.82 4.37
C SER A 139 -2.94 -5.21 3.41
N LEU A 140 -2.60 -4.32 2.47
CA LEU A 140 -1.47 -4.50 1.57
C LEU A 140 -0.16 -4.56 2.37
N GLY A 141 0.04 -3.68 3.34
CA GLY A 141 1.23 -3.67 4.20
C GLY A 141 1.44 -5.00 4.91
N ALA A 142 0.40 -5.55 5.53
CA ALA A 142 0.46 -6.88 6.13
C ALA A 142 0.81 -7.99 5.12
N GLY A 143 0.34 -7.88 3.88
CA GLY A 143 0.71 -8.78 2.77
C GLY A 143 2.19 -8.66 2.38
N LEU A 144 2.70 -7.43 2.30
CA LEU A 144 4.11 -7.19 1.94
C LEU A 144 5.08 -7.64 3.04
N GLU A 145 4.71 -7.53 4.32
CA GLU A 145 5.49 -8.09 5.43
C GLU A 145 5.64 -9.61 5.32
N ARG A 146 4.56 -10.32 4.95
CA ARG A 146 4.61 -11.77 4.74
C ARG A 146 5.47 -12.15 3.55
N LEU A 147 5.40 -11.38 2.46
CA LEU A 147 6.28 -11.55 1.29
C LEU A 147 7.75 -11.35 1.67
N ALA A 148 8.05 -10.29 2.43
CA ALA A 148 9.42 -9.98 2.85
C ALA A 148 9.99 -11.09 3.74
N PHE A 149 9.18 -11.63 4.67
CA PHE A 149 9.58 -12.77 5.48
C PHE A 149 9.95 -13.99 4.64
N LYS A 150 9.20 -14.30 3.58
CA LYS A 150 9.48 -15.44 2.69
C LYS A 150 10.63 -15.20 1.70
N MET A 151 10.84 -13.96 1.23
CA MET A 151 11.93 -13.63 0.30
C MET A 151 13.29 -13.50 0.99
N GLY A 152 13.33 -13.36 2.31
CA GLY A 152 14.54 -13.15 3.08
C GLY A 152 14.96 -11.67 3.16
N PRO A 153 16.03 -11.36 3.91
CA PRO A 153 16.45 -9.98 4.16
C PRO A 153 16.85 -9.26 2.87
N SER A 154 16.39 -8.01 2.70
CA SER A 154 16.92 -7.09 1.68
C SER A 154 18.25 -6.49 2.15
N SER A 155 19.14 -6.14 1.21
CA SER A 155 20.45 -5.56 1.55
C SER A 155 20.35 -4.18 2.21
N GLU A 156 19.27 -3.44 1.93
CA GLU A 156 18.93 -2.19 2.60
C GLU A 156 17.41 -2.09 2.80
N ALA A 157 16.98 -1.77 4.02
CA ALA A 157 15.65 -1.24 4.24
C ALA A 157 15.76 0.27 4.06
N LEU A 158 15.02 0.85 3.09
CA LEU A 158 14.92 2.31 3.06
C LEU A 158 14.32 2.75 4.40
N SER A 159 15.03 3.64 5.08
CA SER A 159 14.61 4.19 6.37
C SER A 159 13.20 4.78 6.24
N SER A 160 12.37 4.59 7.27
CA SER A 160 11.06 5.23 7.34
C SER A 160 11.20 6.72 7.04
N LEU A 161 10.45 7.21 6.05
CA LEU A 161 10.45 8.63 5.75
C LEU A 161 9.59 9.36 6.78
N PRO A 162 10.17 10.29 7.55
CA PRO A 162 9.39 11.04 8.51
C PRO A 162 8.42 11.97 7.77
N PHE A 163 7.14 11.89 8.14
CA PHE A 163 6.12 12.83 7.69
C PHE A 163 5.91 13.90 8.77
N TYR A 164 6.38 15.11 8.50
CA TYR A 164 6.38 16.21 9.49
C TYR A 164 5.12 17.08 9.46
N ASN A 165 4.19 16.84 8.53
CA ASN A 165 2.99 17.66 8.41
C ASN A 165 1.81 17.01 9.14
N ASN A 166 1.31 17.65 10.19
CA ASN A 166 0.19 17.13 10.98
C ASN A 166 -1.12 17.91 10.81
N ASN A 167 -1.18 18.88 9.88
CA ASN A 167 -2.38 19.69 9.65
C ASN A 167 -2.50 20.13 8.17
N LEU A 168 -3.72 20.16 7.63
CA LEU A 168 -4.00 20.60 6.26
C LEU A 168 -4.28 22.12 6.16
N GLY A 169 -4.22 22.85 7.27
CA GLY A 169 -4.47 24.29 7.33
C GLY A 169 -5.74 24.61 8.12
N GLN A 170 -6.02 25.90 8.31
CA GLN A 170 -7.16 26.36 9.12
C GLN A 170 -8.34 26.85 8.25
N ASP A 171 -8.04 27.53 7.15
CA ASP A 171 -9.08 28.02 6.24
C ASP A 171 -9.56 26.91 5.27
N LYS A 172 -10.79 27.05 4.79
CA LYS A 172 -11.44 26.03 3.95
C LYS A 172 -10.68 25.76 2.64
N ILE A 173 -10.08 26.79 2.05
CA ILE A 173 -9.43 26.69 0.73
C ILE A 173 -8.10 25.94 0.88
N SER A 174 -7.26 26.35 1.84
CA SER A 174 -5.98 25.67 2.11
C SER A 174 -6.21 24.21 2.51
N ARG A 175 -7.21 23.93 3.36
CA ARG A 175 -7.56 22.55 3.74
C ARG A 175 -7.90 21.68 2.55
N LEU A 176 -8.78 22.15 1.66
CA LEU A 176 -9.16 21.42 0.45
C LEU A 176 -7.97 21.25 -0.50
N ALA A 177 -7.16 22.29 -0.70
CA ALA A 177 -6.00 22.25 -1.59
C ALA A 177 -4.90 21.31 -1.08
N ASN A 178 -4.57 21.36 0.21
CA ASN A 178 -3.57 20.47 0.80
C ASN A 178 -4.07 19.02 0.86
N PHE A 179 -5.36 18.79 1.13
CA PHE A 179 -5.97 17.45 1.05
C PHE A 179 -5.83 16.88 -0.36
N HIS A 180 -6.24 17.65 -1.37
CA HIS A 180 -6.15 17.28 -2.78
C HIS A 180 -4.71 16.99 -3.20
N PHE A 181 -3.77 17.88 -2.85
CA PHE A 181 -2.36 17.70 -3.15
C PHE A 181 -1.81 16.41 -2.54
N LEU A 182 -2.07 16.15 -1.25
CA LEU A 182 -1.58 14.96 -0.58
C LEU A 182 -2.15 13.68 -1.20
N LEU A 183 -3.42 13.70 -1.62
CA LEU A 183 -4.03 12.61 -2.37
C LEU A 183 -3.42 12.41 -3.76
N SER A 184 -3.08 13.50 -4.46
CA SER A 184 -2.42 13.43 -5.76
C SER A 184 -1.03 12.77 -5.65
N CYS A 185 -0.31 13.04 -4.56
CA CYS A 185 0.94 12.38 -4.21
C CYS A 185 0.72 10.88 -3.92
N PHE A 186 -0.32 10.53 -3.17
CA PHE A 186 -0.65 9.12 -2.91
C PHE A 186 -1.04 8.37 -4.18
N ARG A 187 -1.80 9.01 -5.10
CA ARG A 187 -2.16 8.44 -6.40
C ARG A 187 -0.94 8.09 -7.23
N ARG A 188 0.06 8.98 -7.24
CA ARG A 188 1.33 8.75 -7.92
C ARG A 188 2.09 7.57 -7.30
N ASP A 189 2.19 7.53 -5.98
CA ASP A 189 2.99 6.51 -5.30
C ASP A 189 2.29 5.14 -5.28
N SER A 190 0.97 5.09 -5.18
CA SER A 190 0.18 3.86 -5.35
C SER A 190 0.35 3.26 -6.74
N HIS A 191 0.45 4.08 -7.79
CA HIS A 191 0.78 3.61 -9.14
C HIS A 191 2.18 2.98 -9.20
N LYS A 192 3.17 3.57 -8.50
CA LYS A 192 4.53 3.00 -8.41
C LYS A 192 4.52 1.66 -7.67
N ILE A 193 3.85 1.58 -6.52
CA ILE A 193 3.70 0.36 -5.73
C ILE A 193 3.05 -0.75 -6.59
N ASP A 194 1.96 -0.42 -7.28
CA ASP A 194 1.28 -1.35 -8.17
C ASP A 194 2.18 -1.85 -9.31
N SER A 195 2.91 -0.94 -9.95
CA SER A 195 3.89 -1.29 -10.99
C SER A 195 4.96 -2.25 -10.46
N PHE A 196 5.50 -2.01 -9.27
CA PHE A 196 6.52 -2.86 -8.66
C PHE A 196 6.01 -4.26 -8.34
N LEU A 197 4.80 -4.36 -7.78
CA LEU A 197 4.19 -5.65 -7.45
C LEU A 197 3.81 -6.44 -8.70
N LYS A 198 3.37 -5.78 -9.77
CA LYS A 198 3.15 -6.39 -11.09
C LYS A 198 4.44 -6.97 -11.66
N VAL A 199 5.56 -6.25 -11.56
CA VAL A 199 6.90 -6.75 -11.98
C VAL A 199 7.31 -7.97 -11.15
N LEU A 200 7.20 -7.91 -9.82
CA LEU A 200 7.55 -9.04 -8.94
C LEU A 200 6.73 -10.29 -9.25
N ARG A 201 5.41 -10.12 -9.38
CA ARG A 201 4.50 -11.20 -9.77
C ARG A 201 4.91 -11.82 -11.11
N CYS A 202 5.23 -10.98 -12.09
CA CYS A 202 5.61 -11.43 -13.42
C CYS A 202 6.91 -12.26 -13.43
N ARG A 203 7.91 -11.83 -12.65
CA ARG A 203 9.17 -12.56 -12.47
C ARG A 203 8.97 -13.90 -11.76
N ALA A 204 8.16 -13.92 -10.71
CA ALA A 204 7.85 -15.15 -9.98
C ALA A 204 7.13 -16.18 -10.87
N ALA A 205 6.26 -15.72 -11.76
CA ALA A 205 5.61 -16.53 -12.79
C ALA A 205 6.52 -16.91 -13.98
N LYS A 206 7.78 -16.48 -13.99
CA LYS A 206 8.75 -16.67 -15.09
C LYS A 206 8.23 -16.20 -16.46
N MET A 207 7.39 -15.17 -16.47
CA MET A 207 6.86 -14.55 -17.68
C MET A 207 7.94 -13.68 -18.35
N ARG A 208 7.83 -13.45 -19.66
CA ARG A 208 8.72 -12.53 -20.37
C ARG A 208 8.45 -11.08 -19.94
N PRO A 209 9.47 -10.20 -19.82
CA PRO A 209 9.30 -8.79 -19.46
C PRO A 209 8.30 -7.99 -20.33
N GLU A 210 8.14 -8.39 -21.59
CA GLU A 210 7.19 -7.83 -22.57
C GLU A 210 5.71 -8.12 -22.23
N MET A 211 5.49 -9.19 -21.43
CA MET A 211 4.17 -9.65 -20.96
C MET A 211 3.89 -9.21 -19.53
N CYS A 212 4.92 -8.70 -18.85
CA CYS A 212 4.79 -7.71 -17.79
C CYS A 212 4.60 -6.33 -18.44
#